data_AF-A0A9D4XZT4-F1
#
_entry.id   AF-A0A9D4XZT4-F1
#
_cell.length_a   1.000
_cell.length_b   1.000
_cell.length_c   1.000
_cell.angle_alpha   90.00
_cell.angle_beta   90.00
_cell.angle_gamma   90.00
#
_symmetry.space_group_name_H-M   'P 1'
#
loop_
_entity.id
_entity.type
_entity.pdbx_description
1 polymer ?
#
loop_
_entity_poly.entity_id
_entity_poly.type
_entity_poly.pdbx_seq_one_letter_code
_entity_poly.pdbx_strand_id
1 'polypeptide(L)'
;MAYVNGSVGGGVKDLYGEDSATEDKLITPWSFSVASGCTLLRDPRYNKGLAFTEKERDAHYVRGLLPPAVYTQDLQEKRLMHNLHQYDVPLHRYIALMDLQERNERLFYKLLIDNVEELLPFVYTPIVGEACQKYGSIYRRPQGLYISLKEKGKILEVLKNWPEKTIQVIVVTDGERILGLGDLGAQGMGIPVGKLSLYTALG
;
A
#
# COMPACT_ATOMS: atom_id res chain seq x y z
N MET A 1 -11.67 -38.67 -26.04
CA MET A 1 -12.92 -38.07 -26.56
C MET A 1 -13.78 -37.66 -25.38
N ALA A 2 -13.91 -36.34 -25.17
CA ALA A 2 -15.08 -35.64 -24.63
C ALA A 2 -14.62 -34.21 -24.30
N TYR A 3 -14.80 -33.31 -25.27
CA TYR A 3 -14.67 -31.87 -25.08
C TYR A 3 -15.89 -31.37 -24.30
N VAL A 4 -15.68 -30.53 -23.30
CA VAL A 4 -16.74 -29.67 -22.75
C VAL A 4 -16.18 -28.25 -22.67
N ASN A 5 -16.58 -27.44 -23.64
CA ASN A 5 -16.42 -25.99 -23.64
C ASN A 5 -17.41 -25.38 -22.63
N GLY A 6 -16.91 -24.62 -21.68
CA GLY A 6 -17.72 -23.81 -20.77
C GLY A 6 -17.24 -22.36 -20.82
N SER A 7 -17.73 -21.60 -21.80
CA SER A 7 -17.55 -20.14 -21.87
C SER A 7 -18.42 -19.48 -20.81
N VAL A 8 -17.82 -18.99 -19.72
CA VAL A 8 -18.50 -18.15 -18.74
C VAL A 8 -18.19 -16.69 -19.07
N GLY A 9 -19.09 -16.07 -19.84
CA GLY A 9 -19.06 -14.64 -20.13
C GLY A 9 -19.60 -13.85 -18.93
N GLY A 10 -18.71 -13.11 -18.26
CA GLY A 10 -19.05 -12.19 -17.17
C GLY A 10 -18.52 -10.79 -17.46
N GLY A 11 -19.11 -10.11 -18.45
CA GLY A 11 -18.83 -8.71 -18.76
C GLY A 11 -19.79 -7.79 -18.03
N VAL A 12 -19.27 -6.81 -17.29
CA VAL A 12 -20.05 -5.64 -16.85
C VAL A 12 -20.18 -4.73 -18.07
N LYS A 13 -21.42 -4.47 -18.52
CA LYS A 13 -21.69 -3.53 -19.61
C LYS A 13 -21.32 -2.11 -19.17
N ASP A 14 -20.42 -1.48 -19.92
CA ASP A 14 -20.11 -0.06 -19.78
C ASP A 14 -21.14 0.79 -20.57
N LEU A 15 -21.43 2.00 -20.10
CA LEU A 15 -22.51 2.85 -20.60
C LEU A 15 -22.26 3.41 -22.03
N TYR A 16 -21.07 3.17 -22.59
CA TYR A 16 -20.60 3.77 -23.84
C TYR A 16 -20.49 2.81 -25.03
N GLY A 17 -21.03 1.60 -24.95
CA GLY A 17 -21.44 0.86 -26.16
C GLY A 17 -20.38 0.57 -27.22
N GLU A 18 -19.13 0.29 -26.85
CA GLU A 18 -18.11 -0.26 -27.75
C GLU A 18 -17.49 -1.54 -27.17
N ASP A 19 -18.19 -2.67 -27.34
CA ASP A 19 -17.70 -4.00 -26.98
C ASP A 19 -17.52 -4.85 -28.24
N SER A 20 -16.28 -4.86 -28.75
CA SER A 20 -15.74 -5.93 -29.60
C SER A 20 -14.21 -6.06 -29.49
N ALA A 21 -13.51 -5.11 -28.86
CA ALA A 21 -12.05 -5.13 -28.66
C ALA A 21 -11.59 -5.68 -27.28
N THR A 22 -12.52 -6.19 -26.46
CA THR A 22 -12.29 -6.64 -25.08
C THR A 22 -11.96 -8.13 -24.97
N GLU A 23 -12.33 -8.95 -25.94
CA GLU A 23 -12.21 -10.40 -25.88
C GLU A 23 -10.75 -10.91 -25.99
N ASP A 24 -9.87 -10.20 -26.72
CA ASP A 24 -8.47 -10.61 -26.95
C ASP A 24 -7.46 -9.97 -25.96
N LYS A 25 -7.92 -9.30 -24.91
CA LYS A 25 -7.02 -8.64 -23.97
C LYS A 25 -6.37 -9.65 -23.03
N LEU A 26 -5.06 -9.85 -23.15
CA LEU A 26 -4.25 -10.68 -22.24
C LEU A 26 -4.56 -10.40 -20.76
N ILE A 27 -5.08 -11.39 -20.03
CA ILE A 27 -5.40 -11.28 -18.60
C ILE A 27 -4.21 -11.78 -17.78
N THR A 28 -3.83 -11.06 -16.74
CA THR A 28 -2.82 -11.54 -15.80
C THR A 28 -3.35 -12.79 -15.07
N PRO A 29 -2.69 -13.96 -15.17
CA PRO A 29 -3.18 -15.21 -14.59
C PRO A 29 -2.86 -15.27 -13.09
N TRP A 30 -3.64 -14.55 -12.27
CA TRP A 30 -3.46 -14.54 -10.82
C TRP A 30 -3.79 -15.91 -10.21
N SER A 31 -2.91 -16.39 -9.32
CA SER A 31 -3.12 -17.60 -8.51
C SER A 31 -3.36 -17.22 -7.06
N PHE A 32 -4.35 -17.84 -6.42
CA PHE A 32 -4.64 -17.62 -5.00
C PHE A 32 -4.28 -18.84 -4.17
N SER A 33 -3.59 -18.62 -3.06
CA SER A 33 -3.25 -19.63 -2.07
C SER A 33 -3.43 -19.06 -0.67
N VAL A 34 -3.75 -19.91 0.30
CA VAL A 34 -3.86 -19.49 1.71
C VAL A 34 -2.51 -18.97 2.20
N ALA A 35 -2.46 -17.71 2.64
CA ALA A 35 -1.25 -17.12 3.21
C ALA A 35 -0.92 -17.76 4.57
N SER A 36 0.32 -18.22 4.72
CA SER A 36 0.85 -18.83 5.94
C SER A 36 2.35 -18.56 6.07
N GLY A 37 2.91 -18.83 7.25
CA GLY A 37 4.34 -18.69 7.54
C GLY A 37 4.88 -17.29 7.20
N CYS A 38 6.05 -17.25 6.58
CA CYS A 38 6.69 -16.01 6.16
C CYS A 38 5.88 -15.22 5.11
N THR A 39 5.06 -15.88 4.29
CA THR A 39 4.22 -15.21 3.28
C THR A 39 3.17 -14.33 3.97
N LEU A 40 2.50 -14.87 4.99
CA LEU A 40 1.55 -14.12 5.80
C LEU A 40 2.22 -12.95 6.56
N LEU A 41 3.40 -13.17 7.12
CA LEU A 41 4.13 -12.15 7.87
C LEU A 41 4.69 -11.01 7.00
N ARG A 42 4.84 -11.23 5.69
CA ARG A 42 5.35 -10.24 4.74
C ARG A 42 4.25 -9.44 4.05
N ASP A 43 3.00 -9.92 4.09
CA ASP A 43 1.85 -9.23 3.54
C ASP A 43 1.34 -8.18 4.53
N PRO A 44 1.49 -6.87 4.27
CA PRO A 44 1.10 -5.82 5.20
C PRO A 44 -0.40 -5.78 5.49
N ARG A 45 -1.24 -6.30 4.58
CA ARG A 45 -2.70 -6.31 4.73
C ARG A 45 -3.16 -7.29 5.81
N TYR A 46 -2.41 -8.39 5.98
CA TYR A 46 -2.77 -9.48 6.90
C TYR A 46 -1.82 -9.61 8.08
N ASN A 47 -0.61 -9.06 8.00
CA ASN A 47 0.36 -9.15 9.09
C ASN A 47 -0.12 -8.38 10.32
N LYS A 48 -0.24 -9.09 11.45
CA LYS A 48 -0.59 -8.53 12.77
C LYS A 48 0.64 -8.31 13.67
N GLY A 49 1.83 -8.73 13.22
CA GLY A 49 3.04 -8.77 14.05
C GLY A 49 2.81 -9.57 15.33
N LEU A 50 3.16 -9.01 16.48
CA LEU A 50 2.97 -9.68 17.78
C LEU A 50 1.50 -9.83 18.22
N ALA A 51 0.54 -9.28 17.48
CA ALA A 51 -0.89 -9.41 17.78
C ALA A 51 -1.53 -10.68 17.19
N PHE A 52 -0.75 -11.55 16.54
CA PHE A 52 -1.19 -12.93 16.30
C PHE A 52 -1.37 -13.66 17.63
N THR A 53 -2.58 -14.17 17.87
CA THR A 53 -2.92 -15.02 19.03
C THR A 53 -2.25 -16.38 18.91
N GLU A 54 -2.11 -17.11 20.02
CA GLU A 54 -1.53 -18.47 20.00
C GLU A 54 -2.24 -19.40 19.02
N LYS A 55 -3.57 -19.33 18.94
CA LYS A 55 -4.37 -20.13 17.99
C LYS A 55 -4.07 -19.77 16.53
N GLU A 56 -3.98 -18.48 16.22
CA GLU A 56 -3.61 -18.03 14.86
C GLU A 56 -2.18 -18.45 14.52
N ARG A 57 -1.26 -18.40 15.49
CA ARG A 57 0.13 -18.80 15.28
C ARG A 57 0.26 -20.27 14.88
N ASP A 58 -0.53 -21.13 15.51
CA ASP A 58 -0.62 -22.55 15.18
C ASP A 58 -1.29 -22.79 13.83
N ALA A 59 -2.45 -22.17 13.60
CA ALA A 59 -3.23 -22.37 12.38
C ALA A 59 -2.53 -21.86 11.12
N HIS A 60 -1.73 -20.80 11.24
CA HIS A 60 -1.05 -20.15 10.10
C HIS A 60 0.45 -20.45 10.03
N TYR A 61 0.95 -21.41 10.81
CA TYR A 61 2.36 -21.84 10.76
C TYR A 61 3.35 -20.69 11.02
N VAL A 62 3.03 -19.79 11.95
CA VAL A 62 3.93 -18.70 12.38
C VAL A 62 4.45 -18.87 13.82
N ARG A 63 4.05 -19.94 14.52
CA ARG A 63 4.68 -20.31 15.80
C ARG A 63 6.17 -20.57 15.60
N GLY A 64 7.01 -20.02 16.48
CA GLY A 64 8.47 -20.07 16.37
C GLY A 64 9.08 -19.01 15.44
N LEU A 65 8.30 -18.39 14.55
CA LEU A 65 8.74 -17.25 13.73
C LEU A 65 8.58 -15.91 14.45
N LEU A 66 7.77 -15.88 15.52
CA LEU A 66 7.54 -14.74 16.37
C LEU A 66 7.96 -15.05 17.81
N PRO A 67 8.46 -14.06 18.57
CA PRO A 67 8.65 -14.19 20.01
C PRO A 67 7.38 -14.68 20.73
N PRO A 68 7.49 -15.40 21.87
CA PRO A 68 6.35 -16.03 22.54
C PRO A 68 5.32 -15.02 23.08
N ALA A 69 5.69 -13.75 23.26
CA ALA A 69 4.76 -12.75 23.76
C ALA A 69 3.68 -12.39 22.72
N VAL A 70 2.42 -12.29 23.17
CA VAL A 70 1.27 -11.83 22.38
C VAL A 70 0.86 -10.45 22.87
N TYR A 71 0.81 -9.47 21.97
CA TYR A 71 0.51 -8.08 22.29
C TYR A 71 -0.84 -7.67 21.72
N THR A 72 -1.62 -6.89 22.47
CA THR A 72 -2.82 -6.24 21.91
C THR A 72 -2.42 -5.17 20.91
N GLN A 73 -3.34 -4.83 20.00
CA GLN A 73 -3.09 -3.78 19.02
C GLN A 73 -2.80 -2.42 19.69
N ASP A 74 -3.50 -2.09 20.78
CA ASP A 74 -3.26 -0.87 21.57
C ASP A 74 -1.86 -0.84 22.22
N LEU A 75 -1.36 -1.99 22.67
CA LEU A 75 -0.02 -2.07 23.22
C LEU A 75 1.05 -1.89 22.12
N GLN A 76 0.80 -2.42 20.92
CA GLN A 76 1.68 -2.19 19.77
C GLN A 76 1.69 -0.70 19.39
N GLU A 77 0.53 -0.06 19.33
CA GLU A 77 0.38 1.36 19.07
C GLU A 77 1.14 2.21 20.09
N LYS A 78 0.94 1.97 21.39
CA LYS A 78 1.64 2.69 22.47
C LYS A 78 3.15 2.59 22.35
N ARG A 79 3.69 1.42 22.00
CA ARG A 79 5.14 1.24 21.77
C ARG A 79 5.62 1.98 20.53
N LEU A 80 4.83 1.99 19.47
CA LEU A 80 5.17 2.73 18.25
C LEU A 80 5.19 4.24 18.50
N MET A 81 4.19 4.79 19.17
CA MET A 81 4.20 6.21 19.56
C MET A 81 5.43 6.56 20.39
N HIS A 82 5.74 5.75 21.42
CA HIS A 82 6.94 5.96 22.22
C HIS A 82 8.22 5.99 21.37
N ASN A 83 8.37 5.05 20.43
CA ASN A 83 9.52 5.02 19.52
C ASN A 83 9.55 6.22 18.57
N LEU A 84 8.40 6.65 18.06
CA LEU A 84 8.29 7.82 17.18
C LEU A 84 8.73 9.10 17.88
N HIS A 85 8.42 9.24 19.17
CA HIS A 85 8.86 10.37 19.99
C HIS A 85 10.37 10.43 20.20
N GLN A 86 11.08 9.31 20.04
CA GLN A 86 12.55 9.28 20.15
C GLN A 86 13.27 9.78 18.89
N TYR A 87 12.56 9.98 17.77
CA TYR A 87 13.17 10.57 16.58
C TYR A 87 13.19 12.10 16.69
N ASP A 88 14.40 12.66 16.68
CA ASP A 88 14.63 14.11 16.67
C ASP A 88 14.33 14.73 15.29
N VAL A 89 14.65 14.00 14.22
CA VAL A 89 14.49 14.49 12.84
C VAL A 89 13.09 14.11 12.33
N PRO A 90 12.24 15.08 11.93
CA PRO A 90 10.88 14.82 11.43
C PRO A 90 10.84 13.82 10.27
N LEU A 91 11.80 13.89 9.35
CA LEU A 91 11.90 12.95 8.23
C LEU A 91 12.08 11.50 8.68
N HIS A 92 12.75 11.25 9.81
CA HIS A 92 12.87 9.88 10.34
C HIS A 92 11.54 9.34 10.84
N ARG A 93 10.66 10.20 11.37
CA ARG A 93 9.27 9.82 11.72
C ARG A 93 8.47 9.46 10.47
N TYR A 94 8.58 10.25 9.40
CA TYR A 94 7.96 9.91 8.11
C TYR A 94 8.42 8.54 7.61
N ILE A 95 9.73 8.29 7.57
CA ILE A 95 10.29 7.01 7.12
C ILE A 95 9.76 5.85 7.98
N ALA A 96 9.74 6.00 9.30
CA ALA A 96 9.24 4.99 10.21
C ALA A 96 7.74 4.69 10.02
N LEU A 97 6.94 5.71 9.71
CA LEU A 97 5.51 5.57 9.41
C LEU A 97 5.26 4.88 8.07
N MET A 98 6.03 5.22 7.02
CA MET A 98 5.94 4.52 5.73
C MET A 98 6.39 3.05 5.85
N ASP A 99 7.44 2.77 6.62
CA ASP A 99 7.86 1.39 6.92
C ASP A 99 6.78 0.62 7.69
N LEU A 100 6.02 1.29 8.55
CA LEU A 100 4.91 0.67 9.27
C LEU A 100 3.75 0.34 8.31
N GLN A 101 3.37 1.27 7.44
CA GLN A 101 2.34 1.06 6.42
C GLN A 101 2.65 -0.18 5.58
N GLU A 102 3.89 -0.31 5.13
CA GLU A 102 4.37 -1.43 4.30
C GLU A 102 4.64 -2.73 5.07
N ARG A 103 4.45 -2.74 6.39
CA ARG A 103 4.65 -3.91 7.25
C ARG A 103 3.36 -4.39 7.91
N ASN A 104 2.50 -3.47 8.34
CA ASN A 104 1.25 -3.74 9.03
C ASN A 104 0.31 -2.56 8.80
N GLU A 105 -0.47 -2.66 7.72
CA GLU A 105 -1.35 -1.62 7.21
C GLU A 105 -2.42 -1.23 8.25
N ARG A 106 -3.00 -2.21 8.94
CA ARG A 106 -4.04 -1.98 9.95
C ARG A 106 -3.52 -1.22 11.16
N LEU A 107 -2.31 -1.55 11.61
CA LEU A 107 -1.68 -0.86 12.73
C LEU A 107 -1.26 0.57 12.34
N PHE A 108 -0.80 0.77 11.10
CA PHE A 108 -0.54 2.10 10.56
C PHE A 108 -1.80 2.99 10.61
N TYR A 109 -2.92 2.51 10.07
CA TYR A 109 -4.16 3.30 10.05
C TYR A 109 -4.74 3.51 11.45
N LYS A 110 -4.73 2.50 12.33
CA LYS A 110 -5.16 2.71 13.72
C LYS A 110 -4.33 3.79 14.41
N LEU A 111 -2.99 3.70 14.32
CA LEU A 111 -2.07 4.68 14.89
C LEU A 111 -2.36 6.09 14.37
N LEU A 112 -2.58 6.23 13.06
CA LEU A 112 -2.86 7.50 12.41
C LEU A 112 -4.23 8.08 12.81
N ILE A 113 -5.27 7.26 12.90
CA ILE A 113 -6.61 7.68 13.29
C ILE A 113 -6.63 8.15 14.74
N ASP A 114 -6.06 7.36 15.64
CA ASP A 114 -6.09 7.63 17.09
C ASP A 114 -5.21 8.84 17.47
N ASN A 115 -4.23 9.20 16.64
CA ASN A 115 -3.25 10.26 16.91
C ASN A 115 -3.15 11.29 15.76
N VAL A 116 -4.26 11.52 15.05
CA VAL A 116 -4.28 12.29 13.80
C VAL A 116 -3.65 13.68 13.95
N GLU A 117 -3.99 14.42 15.00
CA GLU A 117 -3.52 15.78 15.22
C GLU A 117 -1.98 15.85 15.31
N GLU A 118 -1.37 14.86 15.96
CA GLU A 118 0.08 14.77 16.12
C GLU A 118 0.77 14.23 14.85
N LEU A 119 0.18 13.22 14.20
CA LEU A 119 0.84 12.48 13.12
C LEU A 119 0.64 13.06 11.73
N LEU A 120 -0.42 13.85 11.52
CA LEU A 120 -0.74 14.44 10.21
C LEU A 120 0.43 15.23 9.59
N PRO A 121 1.18 16.07 10.34
CA PRO A 121 2.31 16.81 9.77
C PRO A 121 3.43 15.91 9.27
N PHE A 122 3.57 14.70 9.81
CA PHE A 122 4.62 13.76 9.43
C PHE A 122 4.22 12.92 8.22
N VAL A 123 2.95 12.51 8.07
CA VAL A 123 2.49 11.71 6.91
C VAL A 123 2.07 12.54 5.69
N TYR A 124 1.80 13.83 5.90
CA TYR A 124 1.42 14.76 4.85
C TYR A 124 2.23 16.06 4.97
N THR A 125 1.62 17.23 4.79
CA THR A 125 2.32 18.51 4.81
C THR A 125 2.72 18.93 6.22
N PRO A 126 3.94 19.46 6.44
CA PRO A 126 4.94 19.81 5.43
C PRO A 126 5.95 18.69 5.11
N ILE A 127 6.06 17.64 5.93
CA ILE A 127 7.18 16.68 5.87
C ILE A 127 7.16 15.82 4.60
N VAL A 128 5.99 15.53 4.04
CA VAL A 128 5.88 14.83 2.75
C VAL A 128 6.57 15.60 1.62
N GLY A 129 6.65 16.93 1.70
CA GLY A 129 7.38 17.75 0.73
C GLY A 129 8.89 17.52 0.82
N GLU A 130 9.44 17.51 2.04
CA GLU A 130 10.85 17.16 2.27
C GLU A 130 11.14 15.71 1.83
N ALA A 131 10.21 14.79 2.12
CA ALA A 131 10.31 13.41 1.69
C ALA A 131 10.33 13.30 0.16
N CYS A 132 9.54 14.10 -0.57
CA CYS A 132 9.59 14.16 -2.03
C CYS A 132 10.94 14.69 -2.53
N GLN A 133 11.52 15.71 -1.89
CA GLN A 133 12.84 16.22 -2.29
C GLN A 133 13.98 15.20 -2.09
N LYS A 134 13.79 14.28 -1.14
CA LYS A 134 14.77 13.24 -0.78
C LYS A 134 14.31 11.85 -1.22
N TYR A 135 13.28 11.72 -2.04
CA TYR A 135 12.58 10.45 -2.23
C TYR A 135 13.50 9.35 -2.75
N GLY A 136 14.40 9.70 -3.67
CA GLY A 136 15.39 8.76 -4.20
C GLY A 136 16.39 8.24 -3.16
N SER A 137 16.75 9.03 -2.15
CA SER A 137 17.70 8.62 -1.10
C SER A 137 17.04 7.87 0.06
N ILE A 138 15.75 8.12 0.31
CA ILE A 138 14.99 7.46 1.37
C ILE A 138 14.14 6.28 0.86
N TYR A 139 14.23 5.96 -0.43
CA TYR A 139 13.47 4.88 -1.06
C TYR A 139 13.77 3.52 -0.41
N ARG A 140 12.73 2.82 0.03
CA ARG A 140 12.84 1.51 0.72
C ARG A 140 11.99 0.44 0.07
N ARG A 141 10.67 0.64 0.07
CA ARG A 141 9.69 -0.28 -0.54
C ARG A 141 8.88 0.48 -1.59
N PRO A 142 8.56 -0.17 -2.72
CA PRO A 142 7.76 0.47 -3.76
C PRO A 142 6.34 0.72 -3.25
N GLN A 143 5.88 1.97 -3.38
CA GLN A 143 4.50 2.36 -3.15
C GLN A 143 3.93 3.00 -4.41
N GLY A 144 2.68 2.66 -4.73
CA GLY A 144 2.01 3.14 -5.94
C GLY A 144 2.51 2.48 -7.23
N LEU A 145 2.13 3.07 -8.36
CA LEU A 145 2.42 2.58 -9.70
C LEU A 145 3.03 3.73 -10.52
N TYR A 146 4.12 3.45 -11.23
CA TYR A 146 4.81 4.43 -12.07
C TYR A 146 4.50 4.14 -13.54
N ILE A 147 4.09 5.18 -14.27
CA ILE A 147 3.87 5.12 -15.72
C ILE A 147 4.68 6.26 -16.33
N SER A 148 5.68 5.93 -17.15
CA SER A 148 6.51 6.91 -17.83
C SER A 148 6.14 7.02 -19.30
N LEU A 149 6.76 7.97 -20.00
CA LEU A 149 6.62 8.09 -21.47
C LEU A 149 7.08 6.84 -22.22
N LYS A 150 7.92 5.99 -21.61
CA LYS A 150 8.40 4.73 -22.21
C LYS A 150 7.29 3.68 -22.36
N GLU A 151 6.23 3.77 -21.56
CA GLU A 151 5.08 2.87 -21.59
C GLU A 151 3.98 3.36 -22.55
N LYS A 152 4.29 4.31 -23.45
CA LYS A 152 3.36 4.75 -24.50
C LYS A 152 2.87 3.55 -25.32
N GLY A 153 1.55 3.38 -25.39
CA GLY A 153 0.90 2.23 -26.05
C GLY A 153 0.77 0.98 -25.18
N LYS A 154 1.35 0.95 -23.98
CA LYS A 154 1.34 -0.20 -23.05
C LYS A 154 0.79 0.13 -21.66
N ILE A 155 0.15 1.28 -21.48
CA ILE A 155 -0.38 1.73 -20.18
C ILE A 155 -1.30 0.67 -19.55
N LEU A 156 -2.18 0.05 -20.34
CA LEU A 156 -3.08 -1.00 -19.84
C LEU A 156 -2.31 -2.23 -19.33
N GLU A 157 -1.17 -2.59 -19.93
CA GLU A 157 -0.32 -3.68 -19.47
C GLU A 157 0.32 -3.34 -18.11
N VAL A 158 0.72 -2.09 -17.91
CA VAL A 158 1.25 -1.61 -16.62
C VAL A 158 0.17 -1.67 -15.54
N LEU A 159 -1.04 -1.20 -15.83
CA LEU A 159 -2.17 -1.23 -14.89
C LEU A 159 -2.54 -2.67 -14.48
N LYS A 160 -2.42 -3.64 -15.40
CA LYS A 160 -2.68 -5.06 -15.13
C LYS A 160 -1.71 -5.71 -14.14
N ASN A 161 -0.56 -5.08 -13.88
CA ASN A 161 0.40 -5.54 -12.87
C ASN A 161 -0.02 -5.18 -11.44
N TRP A 162 -0.97 -4.25 -11.27
CA TRP A 162 -1.48 -3.93 -9.94
C TRP A 162 -2.31 -5.12 -9.39
N PRO A 163 -2.02 -5.59 -8.15
CA PRO A 163 -2.60 -6.82 -7.63
C PRO A 163 -4.08 -6.67 -7.26
N GLU A 164 -4.52 -5.46 -6.89
CA GLU A 164 -5.91 -5.20 -6.53
C GLU A 164 -6.78 -4.98 -7.78
N LYS A 165 -7.86 -5.74 -7.90
CA LYS A 165 -8.76 -5.68 -9.07
C LYS A 165 -9.81 -4.59 -9.00
N THR A 166 -10.24 -4.25 -7.79
CA THR A 166 -11.32 -3.31 -7.56
C THR A 166 -10.74 -1.99 -7.09
N ILE A 167 -10.44 -1.10 -8.04
CA ILE A 167 -9.91 0.24 -7.76
C ILE A 167 -11.05 1.24 -7.81
N GLN A 168 -11.22 2.00 -6.72
CA GLN A 168 -12.29 3.01 -6.58
C GLN A 168 -11.75 4.44 -6.61
N VAL A 169 -10.52 4.65 -6.14
CA VAL A 169 -9.89 5.97 -6.05
C VAL A 169 -8.47 5.89 -6.60
N ILE A 170 -8.14 6.80 -7.52
CA ILE A 170 -6.78 7.00 -8.03
C ILE A 170 -6.38 8.44 -7.72
N VAL A 171 -5.21 8.60 -7.11
CA VAL A 171 -4.55 9.91 -6.99
C VAL A 171 -3.31 9.87 -7.86
N VAL A 172 -3.21 10.80 -8.82
CA VAL A 172 -2.14 10.85 -9.81
C VAL A 172 -1.44 12.21 -9.76
N THR A 173 -0.14 12.20 -10.04
CA THR A 173 0.70 13.39 -10.18
C THR A 173 1.77 13.13 -11.23
N ASP A 174 2.14 14.14 -12.00
CA ASP A 174 3.32 14.14 -12.87
C ASP A 174 4.58 14.64 -12.13
N GLY A 175 4.40 15.27 -10.97
CA GLY A 175 5.48 15.80 -10.14
C GLY A 175 5.94 17.21 -10.50
N GLU A 176 5.32 17.87 -11.48
CA GLU A 176 5.80 19.17 -12.00
C GLU A 176 5.64 20.31 -10.98
N ARG A 177 4.64 20.22 -10.10
CA ARG A 177 4.39 21.23 -9.06
C ARG A 177 4.05 20.59 -7.72
N ILE A 178 5.08 20.13 -7.02
CA ILE A 178 4.94 19.61 -5.66
C ILE A 178 4.84 20.78 -4.68
N LEU A 179 3.62 21.12 -4.28
CA LEU A 179 3.33 22.18 -3.31
C LEU A 179 3.98 23.52 -3.74
N GLY A 180 4.84 24.10 -2.89
CA GLY A 180 5.68 25.26 -3.18
C GLY A 180 7.13 24.92 -3.51
N LEU A 181 7.44 23.64 -3.76
CA LEU A 181 8.81 23.13 -3.95
C LEU A 181 9.21 23.02 -5.42
N GLY A 182 8.27 23.23 -6.35
CA GLY A 182 8.50 23.16 -7.79
C GLY A 182 8.46 21.73 -8.33
N ASP A 183 9.23 21.50 -9.39
CA ASP A 183 9.28 20.23 -10.10
C ASP A 183 10.21 19.24 -9.40
N LEU A 184 9.63 18.12 -8.96
CA LEU A 184 10.35 16.98 -8.38
C LEU A 184 10.19 15.69 -9.23
N GLY A 185 9.51 15.78 -10.37
CA GLY A 185 9.24 14.67 -11.29
C GLY A 185 8.77 13.39 -10.58
N ALA A 186 9.42 12.26 -10.90
CA ALA A 186 9.06 10.95 -10.33
C ALA A 186 9.18 10.87 -8.79
N GLN A 187 9.94 11.77 -8.16
CA GLN A 187 10.06 11.83 -6.69
C GLN A 187 8.80 12.40 -6.02
N GLY A 188 7.89 12.97 -6.81
CA GLY A 188 6.58 13.43 -6.36
C GLY A 188 5.62 12.32 -5.88
N MET A 189 5.99 11.03 -5.99
CA MET A 189 5.15 9.89 -5.58
C MET A 189 4.74 9.94 -4.09
N GLY A 190 5.50 10.62 -3.24
CA GLY A 190 5.10 10.82 -1.84
C GLY A 190 3.74 11.51 -1.68
N ILE A 191 3.35 12.39 -2.61
CA ILE A 191 2.07 13.11 -2.56
C ILE A 191 0.84 12.20 -2.74
N PRO A 192 0.70 11.41 -3.82
CA PRO A 192 -0.44 10.51 -3.98
C PRO A 192 -0.50 9.45 -2.88
N VAL A 193 0.65 8.91 -2.44
CA VAL A 193 0.71 7.97 -1.30
C VAL A 193 0.15 8.62 -0.04
N GLY A 194 0.65 9.81 0.32
CA GLY A 194 0.15 10.56 1.48
C GLY A 194 -1.34 10.87 1.38
N LYS A 195 -1.83 11.34 0.23
CA LYS A 195 -3.26 11.61 0.01
C LYS A 195 -4.13 10.37 0.19
N LEU A 196 -3.75 9.22 -0.39
CA LEU A 196 -4.51 7.97 -0.23
C LEU A 196 -4.53 7.49 1.23
N SER A 197 -3.43 7.69 1.97
CA SER A 197 -3.42 7.45 3.41
C SER A 197 -4.43 8.32 4.15
N LEU A 198 -4.60 9.60 3.77
CA LEU A 198 -5.62 10.47 4.34
C LEU A 198 -7.05 10.07 3.93
N TYR A 199 -7.26 9.66 2.68
CA TYR A 199 -8.57 9.13 2.24
C TYR A 199 -9.01 7.96 3.10
N THR A 200 -8.08 7.09 3.49
CA THR A 200 -8.39 5.90 4.29
C THR A 200 -8.56 6.23 5.78
N ALA A 201 -7.77 7.17 6.31
CA ALA A 201 -7.81 7.51 7.73
C ALA A 201 -8.94 8.50 8.09
N LEU A 202 -9.35 9.37 7.17
CA LEU A 202 -10.26 10.50 7.44
C LEU A 202 -11.57 10.46 6.62
N GLY A 203 -11.65 9.62 5.59
CA GLY A 203 -12.81 9.48 4.71
C GLY A 203 -13.76 8.39 5.18
#